data_AF-K2F917-F1
#
_entry.id   AF-K2F917-F1
#
_cell.length_a   1.000
_cell.length_b   1.000
_cell.length_c   1.000
_cell.angle_alpha   90.00
_cell.angle_beta   90.00
_cell.angle_gamma   90.00
#
_symmetry.space_group_name_H-M   'P 1'
#
loop_
_entity.id
_entity.type
_entity.pdbx_description
1 polymer ?
#
loop_
_entity_poly.entity_id
_entity_poly.type
_entity_poly.pdbx_seq_one_letter_code
_entity_poly.pdbx_strand_id
1 'polypeptide(L)'
;MVPVTQVVSFKVKISPEKAQQISRAITNTVINNKTTIDTISQKSGVGPEKTTQVLNSFHQNINTPATEVAQKISDDTKIEKAKVTSVIKEFSVQLQSDEKISQAVAKDNNLDSDQVKKVIDAQLPVMSEPEKNIEQTVVMSQAVSIDEYEEVKKMWTQQYEKGEIPTTENIKTRSAWVDQDIIVITNTLNKLFSPDIQIKQRGLDEVGYILPIFLVNNLSGEQLVTYLKAKIEAAKTVKALTDREKEVTERLKAGAEEKVDVMKPKMKEAEKTMEMKEELKIKN
;
A
#
# COMPACT_ATOMS: atom_id res chain seq x y z
N MET A 1 8.08 -9.26 -5.00
CA MET A 1 6.89 -10.01 -4.52
C MET A 1 7.37 -11.05 -3.51
N VAL A 2 6.55 -11.43 -2.53
CA VAL A 2 6.99 -12.35 -1.47
C VAL A 2 6.78 -13.83 -1.83
N PRO A 3 7.64 -14.73 -1.34
CA PRO A 3 7.44 -16.19 -1.36
C PRO A 3 6.08 -16.62 -0.85
N VAL A 4 5.50 -17.68 -1.44
CA VAL A 4 4.22 -18.25 -0.99
C VAL A 4 4.27 -18.69 0.48
N THR A 5 5.38 -19.28 0.91
CA THR A 5 5.58 -19.73 2.29
C THR A 5 5.58 -18.58 3.29
N GLN A 6 6.01 -17.39 2.90
CA GLN A 6 5.97 -16.19 3.73
C GLN A 6 4.53 -15.68 3.91
N VAL A 7 3.69 -15.80 2.86
CA VAL A 7 2.24 -15.53 2.94
C VAL A 7 1.53 -16.44 3.91
N VAL A 8 1.79 -17.73 3.78
CA VAL A 8 1.20 -18.74 4.62
C VAL A 8 1.64 -18.56 6.08
N SER A 9 2.93 -18.33 6.31
CA SER A 9 3.50 -18.05 7.63
C SER A 9 2.77 -16.91 8.34
N PHE A 10 2.56 -15.78 7.65
CA PHE A 10 1.86 -14.63 8.22
C PHE A 10 0.39 -14.94 8.56
N LYS A 11 -0.36 -15.55 7.63
CA LYS A 11 -1.79 -15.86 7.84
C LYS A 11 -2.01 -16.87 8.98
N VAL A 12 -1.15 -17.88 9.07
CA VAL A 12 -1.29 -18.98 10.03
C VAL A 12 -0.57 -18.68 11.35
N LYS A 13 0.22 -17.59 11.42
CA LYS A 13 1.02 -17.19 12.59
C LYS A 13 2.03 -18.27 13.01
N ILE A 14 2.72 -18.85 12.04
CA ILE A 14 3.81 -19.83 12.23
C ILE A 14 5.09 -19.29 11.58
N SER A 15 6.25 -19.84 11.90
CA SER A 15 7.49 -19.40 11.28
C SER A 15 7.53 -19.71 9.77
N PRO A 16 8.25 -18.94 8.94
CA PRO A 16 8.42 -19.23 7.51
C PRO A 16 9.00 -20.63 7.26
N GLU A 17 9.94 -21.07 8.09
CA GLU A 17 10.55 -22.40 8.01
C GLU A 17 9.51 -23.49 8.29
N LYS A 18 8.62 -23.25 9.26
CA LYS A 18 7.54 -24.18 9.57
C LYS A 18 6.49 -24.23 8.45
N ALA A 19 6.11 -23.07 7.90
CA ALA A 19 5.20 -23.00 6.76
C ALA A 19 5.80 -23.74 5.55
N GLN A 20 7.09 -23.56 5.28
CA GLN A 20 7.82 -24.26 4.23
C GLN A 20 7.88 -25.78 4.48
N GLN A 21 8.18 -26.21 5.71
CA GLN A 21 8.20 -27.63 6.08
C GLN A 21 6.85 -28.27 5.79
N ILE A 22 5.75 -27.64 6.23
CA ILE A 22 4.39 -28.16 6.04
C ILE A 22 4.03 -28.18 4.55
N SER A 23 4.31 -27.10 3.81
CA SER A 23 4.04 -27.02 2.36
C SER A 23 4.77 -28.11 1.57
N ARG A 24 6.01 -28.41 1.96
CA ARG A 24 6.82 -29.48 1.37
C ARG A 24 6.27 -30.87 1.69
N ALA A 25 5.87 -31.08 2.95
CA ALA A 25 5.24 -32.32 3.38
C ALA A 25 3.95 -32.60 2.60
N ILE A 26 3.09 -31.59 2.44
CA ILE A 26 1.86 -31.67 1.64
C ILE A 26 2.17 -32.12 0.21
N THR A 27 3.13 -31.44 -0.45
CA THR A 27 3.48 -31.75 -1.84
C THR A 27 4.06 -33.17 -1.96
N ASN A 28 4.92 -33.59 -1.03
CA ASN A 28 5.50 -34.93 -1.02
C ASN A 28 4.46 -36.04 -0.81
N THR A 29 3.50 -35.83 0.09
CA THR A 29 2.40 -36.79 0.30
C THR A 29 1.60 -36.99 -0.98
N VAL A 30 1.33 -35.92 -1.74
CA VAL A 30 0.62 -36.02 -3.02
C VAL A 30 1.48 -36.70 -4.09
N ILE A 31 2.76 -36.34 -4.22
CA ILE A 31 3.70 -36.97 -5.18
C ILE A 31 3.77 -38.49 -4.98
N ASN A 32 3.74 -38.94 -3.72
CA ASN A 32 3.81 -40.36 -3.39
C ASN A 32 2.45 -41.08 -3.43
N ASN A 33 1.34 -40.36 -3.67
CA ASN A 33 0.01 -40.94 -3.82
C ASN A 33 -0.34 -41.11 -5.30
N LYS A 34 -0.15 -42.32 -5.82
CA LYS A 34 -0.41 -42.67 -7.22
C LYS A 34 -1.83 -42.32 -7.67
N THR A 35 -2.84 -42.60 -6.85
CA THR A 35 -4.24 -42.33 -7.18
C THR A 35 -4.50 -40.82 -7.33
N THR A 36 -3.91 -40.01 -6.46
CA THR A 36 -4.03 -38.54 -6.55
C THR A 36 -3.29 -38.01 -7.79
N ILE A 37 -2.09 -38.52 -8.09
CA ILE A 37 -1.34 -38.16 -9.30
C ILE A 37 -2.13 -38.52 -10.57
N ASP A 38 -2.69 -39.72 -10.64
CA ASP A 38 -3.47 -40.17 -11.80
C ASP A 38 -4.70 -39.27 -11.99
N THR A 39 -5.35 -38.86 -10.89
CA THR A 39 -6.49 -37.92 -10.93
C THR A 39 -6.09 -36.54 -11.44
N ILE A 40 -5.00 -35.96 -10.92
CA ILE A 40 -4.49 -34.65 -11.36
C ILE A 40 -4.08 -34.72 -12.84
N SER A 41 -3.41 -35.80 -13.23
CA SER A 41 -2.98 -36.05 -14.60
C SER A 41 -4.16 -36.08 -15.58
N GLN A 42 -5.20 -36.84 -15.25
CA GLN A 42 -6.41 -36.94 -16.09
C GLN A 42 -7.12 -35.58 -16.23
N LYS A 43 -7.28 -34.84 -15.14
CA LYS A 43 -8.00 -33.55 -15.16
C LYS A 43 -7.22 -32.41 -15.80
N SER A 44 -5.89 -32.41 -15.66
CA SER A 44 -5.02 -31.38 -16.25
C SER A 44 -4.63 -31.66 -17.70
N GLY A 45 -4.86 -32.88 -18.21
CA GLY A 45 -4.42 -33.29 -19.55
C GLY A 45 -2.89 -33.44 -19.66
N VAL A 46 -2.18 -33.56 -18.54
CA VAL A 46 -0.72 -33.77 -18.47
C VAL A 46 -0.46 -35.18 -17.97
N GLY A 47 0.28 -35.99 -18.72
CA GLY A 47 0.53 -37.40 -18.36
C GLY A 47 1.16 -37.57 -16.96
N PRO A 48 0.99 -38.74 -16.30
CA PRO A 48 1.33 -38.91 -14.88
C PRO A 48 2.80 -38.60 -14.54
N GLU A 49 3.74 -39.03 -15.38
CA GLU A 49 5.17 -38.76 -15.20
C GLU A 49 5.48 -37.26 -15.24
N LYS A 50 4.92 -36.54 -16.21
CA LYS A 50 5.05 -35.09 -16.35
C LYS A 50 4.34 -34.34 -15.23
N THR A 51 3.20 -34.85 -14.76
CA THR A 51 2.49 -34.30 -13.59
C THR A 51 3.35 -34.40 -12.34
N THR A 52 3.96 -35.57 -12.09
CA THR A 52 4.93 -35.75 -11.01
C THR A 52 6.13 -34.82 -11.16
N GLN A 53 6.63 -34.61 -12.38
CA GLN A 53 7.74 -33.67 -12.64
C GLN A 53 7.35 -32.22 -12.30
N VAL A 54 6.15 -31.77 -12.68
CA VAL A 54 5.61 -30.45 -12.33
C VAL A 54 5.51 -30.28 -10.81
N LEU A 55 4.95 -31.26 -10.11
CA LEU A 55 4.79 -31.18 -8.65
C LEU A 55 6.14 -31.25 -7.91
N ASN A 56 7.12 -31.98 -8.43
CA ASN A 56 8.49 -31.96 -7.90
C ASN A 56 9.17 -30.60 -8.09
N SER A 57 9.06 -29.98 -9.27
CA SER A 57 9.59 -28.63 -9.49
C SER A 57 8.83 -27.60 -8.63
N PHE A 58 7.53 -27.78 -8.44
CA PHE A 58 6.74 -26.96 -7.52
C PHE A 58 7.20 -27.07 -6.06
N HIS A 59 7.50 -28.28 -5.58
CA HIS A 59 8.10 -28.50 -4.25
C HIS A 59 9.40 -27.71 -4.08
N GLN A 60 10.24 -27.67 -5.11
CA GLN A 60 11.51 -26.93 -5.10
C GLN A 60 11.30 -25.42 -5.16
N ASN A 61 10.30 -24.97 -5.90
CA ASN A 61 9.99 -23.56 -6.16
C ASN A 61 8.97 -22.95 -5.18
N ILE A 62 8.56 -23.66 -4.12
CA ILE A 62 7.54 -23.18 -3.16
C ILE A 62 7.90 -21.85 -2.46
N ASN A 63 9.20 -21.54 -2.39
CA ASN A 63 9.74 -20.29 -1.84
C ASN A 63 9.92 -19.19 -2.89
N THR A 64 9.49 -19.40 -4.13
CA THR A 64 9.45 -18.36 -5.16
C THR A 64 8.15 -17.56 -5.03
N PRO A 65 8.10 -16.28 -5.46
CA PRO A 65 6.84 -15.54 -5.53
C PRO A 65 5.79 -16.24 -6.40
N ALA A 66 4.55 -16.27 -5.95
CA ALA A 66 3.48 -17.07 -6.58
C ALA A 66 3.28 -16.77 -8.08
N THR A 67 3.43 -15.51 -8.48
CA THR A 67 3.32 -15.04 -9.86
C THR A 67 4.42 -15.58 -10.78
N GLU A 68 5.56 -15.99 -10.22
CA GLU A 68 6.71 -16.53 -10.94
C GLU A 68 6.77 -18.06 -10.92
N VAL A 69 6.11 -18.72 -9.96
CA VAL A 69 6.17 -20.18 -9.76
C VAL A 69 5.81 -20.94 -11.04
N ALA A 70 4.69 -20.60 -11.68
CA ALA A 70 4.25 -21.29 -12.90
C ALA A 70 5.24 -21.09 -14.07
N GLN A 71 5.86 -19.90 -14.17
CA GLN A 71 6.87 -19.63 -15.18
C GLN A 71 8.14 -20.44 -14.93
N LYS A 72 8.68 -20.42 -13.71
CA LYS A 72 9.88 -21.19 -13.37
C LYS A 72 9.70 -22.69 -13.58
N ILE A 73 8.56 -23.25 -13.17
CA ILE A 73 8.29 -24.67 -13.40
C ILE A 73 8.18 -24.97 -14.90
N SER A 74 7.58 -24.08 -15.68
CA SER A 74 7.55 -24.21 -17.14
C SER A 74 8.96 -24.25 -17.72
N ASP A 75 9.84 -23.37 -17.25
CA ASP A 75 11.24 -23.29 -17.69
C ASP A 75 12.05 -24.53 -17.26
N ASP A 76 11.83 -25.05 -16.05
CA ASP A 76 12.51 -26.23 -15.49
C ASP A 76 12.07 -27.52 -16.17
N THR A 77 10.76 -27.67 -16.44
CA THR A 77 10.16 -28.91 -16.93
C THR A 77 9.97 -28.96 -18.44
N LYS A 78 10.10 -27.80 -19.11
CA LYS A 78 9.76 -27.61 -20.54
C LYS A 78 8.31 -27.96 -20.87
N ILE A 79 7.43 -27.90 -19.86
CA ILE A 79 5.97 -28.04 -20.03
C ILE A 79 5.38 -26.66 -20.20
N GLU A 80 4.45 -26.51 -21.14
CA GLU A 80 3.77 -25.24 -21.40
C GLU A 80 3.16 -24.64 -20.12
N LYS A 81 3.38 -23.34 -19.91
CA LYS A 81 2.90 -22.61 -18.71
C LYS A 81 1.41 -22.85 -18.43
N ALA A 82 0.55 -22.84 -19.44
CA ALA A 82 -0.88 -23.10 -19.28
C ALA A 82 -1.18 -24.49 -18.67
N LYS A 83 -0.43 -25.51 -19.09
CA LYS A 83 -0.54 -26.87 -18.56
C LYS A 83 0.02 -26.97 -17.14
N VAL A 84 1.14 -26.30 -16.86
CA VAL A 84 1.69 -26.17 -15.50
C VAL A 84 0.65 -25.54 -14.56
N THR A 85 0.04 -24.43 -14.97
CA THR A 85 -1.03 -23.77 -14.20
C THR A 85 -2.21 -24.71 -13.96
N SER A 86 -2.61 -25.49 -14.98
CA SER A 86 -3.68 -26.48 -14.82
C SER A 86 -3.33 -27.55 -13.80
N VAL A 87 -2.10 -28.07 -13.81
CA VAL A 87 -1.64 -29.06 -12.81
C VAL A 87 -1.66 -28.49 -11.40
N ILE A 88 -1.14 -27.26 -11.20
CA ILE A 88 -1.13 -26.60 -9.89
C ILE A 88 -2.55 -26.34 -9.38
N LYS A 89 -3.47 -25.94 -10.28
CA LYS A 89 -4.89 -25.75 -9.94
C LYS A 89 -5.56 -27.06 -9.53
N GLU A 90 -5.37 -28.13 -10.31
CA GLU A 90 -5.96 -29.43 -9.97
C GLU A 90 -5.35 -30.02 -8.69
N PHE A 91 -4.05 -29.83 -8.47
CA PHE A 91 -3.39 -30.14 -7.20
C PHE A 91 -4.09 -29.44 -6.02
N SER A 92 -4.36 -28.14 -6.16
CA SER A 92 -5.06 -27.35 -5.15
C SER A 92 -6.48 -27.88 -4.91
N VAL A 93 -7.22 -28.21 -5.97
CA VAL A 93 -8.55 -28.84 -5.86
C VAL A 93 -8.49 -30.15 -5.08
N GLN A 94 -7.50 -31.01 -5.35
CA GLN A 94 -7.35 -32.27 -4.61
C GLN A 94 -7.10 -32.05 -3.12
N LEU A 95 -6.29 -31.05 -2.76
CA LEU A 95 -6.04 -30.71 -1.35
C LEU A 95 -7.31 -30.27 -0.61
N GLN A 96 -8.25 -29.61 -1.30
CA GLN A 96 -9.52 -29.22 -0.69
C GLN A 96 -10.52 -30.37 -0.62
N SER A 97 -10.58 -31.20 -1.65
CA SER A 97 -11.61 -32.22 -1.77
C SER A 97 -11.32 -33.50 -0.99
N ASP A 98 -10.03 -33.79 -0.71
CA ASP A 98 -9.63 -35.02 -0.03
C ASP A 98 -8.99 -34.72 1.33
N GLU A 99 -9.82 -34.73 2.39
CA GLU A 99 -9.36 -34.57 3.77
C GLU A 99 -8.40 -35.68 4.21
N LYS A 100 -8.29 -36.81 3.48
CA LYS A 100 -7.30 -37.84 3.78
C LYS A 100 -5.88 -37.34 3.52
N ILE A 101 -5.69 -36.39 2.61
CA ILE A 101 -4.36 -35.81 2.34
C ILE A 101 -3.87 -35.04 3.56
N SER A 102 -4.70 -34.16 4.13
CA SER A 102 -4.31 -33.39 5.32
C SER A 102 -4.07 -34.30 6.53
N GLN A 103 -4.90 -35.33 6.71
CA GLN A 103 -4.70 -36.34 7.76
C GLN A 103 -3.40 -37.15 7.57
N ALA A 104 -3.09 -37.58 6.34
CA ALA A 104 -1.87 -38.30 6.03
C ALA A 104 -0.63 -37.43 6.26
N VAL A 105 -0.66 -36.17 5.82
CA VAL A 105 0.43 -35.20 6.07
C VAL A 105 0.66 -35.03 7.57
N ALA A 106 -0.40 -34.84 8.35
CA ALA A 106 -0.34 -34.68 9.79
C ALA A 106 0.29 -35.91 10.47
N LYS A 107 -0.19 -37.10 10.11
CA LYS A 107 0.27 -38.37 10.67
C LYS A 107 1.72 -38.68 10.31
N ASP A 108 2.06 -38.62 9.02
CA ASP A 108 3.36 -39.08 8.50
C ASP A 108 4.50 -38.13 8.87
N ASN A 109 4.20 -36.87 9.17
CA ASN A 109 5.20 -35.85 9.53
C ASN A 109 5.12 -35.42 10.99
N ASN A 110 4.30 -36.08 11.80
CA ASN A 110 4.05 -35.75 13.20
C ASN A 110 3.71 -34.26 13.40
N LEU A 111 2.80 -33.75 12.57
CA LEU A 111 2.33 -32.37 12.56
C LEU A 111 0.92 -32.30 13.17
N ASP A 112 0.58 -31.14 13.71
CA ASP A 112 -0.77 -30.86 14.15
C ASP A 112 -1.72 -30.76 12.94
N SER A 113 -2.81 -31.53 12.96
CA SER A 113 -3.76 -31.63 11.84
C SER A 113 -4.47 -30.31 11.54
N ASP A 114 -4.78 -29.52 12.59
CA ASP A 114 -5.39 -28.20 12.44
C ASP A 114 -4.40 -27.19 11.83
N GLN A 115 -3.12 -27.25 12.20
CA GLN A 115 -2.08 -26.46 11.55
C GLN A 115 -1.89 -26.83 10.07
N VAL A 116 -1.92 -28.12 9.72
CA VAL A 116 -1.82 -28.56 8.31
C VAL A 116 -2.99 -28.02 7.50
N LYS A 117 -4.22 -28.12 8.03
CA LYS A 117 -5.43 -27.60 7.37
C LYS A 117 -5.35 -26.09 7.17
N LYS A 118 -4.94 -25.34 8.20
CA LYS A 118 -4.74 -23.88 8.10
C LYS A 118 -3.69 -23.48 7.05
N VAL A 119 -2.60 -24.24 6.94
CA VAL A 119 -1.58 -24.03 5.91
C VAL A 119 -2.16 -24.26 4.52
N ILE A 120 -2.89 -25.36 4.30
CA ILE A 120 -3.57 -25.64 3.03
C ILE A 120 -4.53 -24.49 2.67
N ASP A 121 -5.39 -24.09 3.59
CA ASP A 121 -6.37 -23.03 3.37
C ASP A 121 -5.72 -21.67 3.04
N ALA A 122 -4.58 -21.37 3.68
CA ALA A 122 -3.84 -20.14 3.43
C ALA A 122 -3.06 -20.14 2.11
N GLN A 123 -2.57 -21.31 1.69
CA GLN A 123 -1.71 -21.51 0.51
C GLN A 123 -2.53 -21.55 -0.79
N LEU A 124 -3.70 -22.14 -0.75
CA LEU A 124 -4.54 -22.40 -1.92
C LEU A 124 -4.92 -21.17 -2.76
N PRO A 125 -5.45 -20.06 -2.20
CA PRO A 125 -5.82 -18.89 -2.99
C PRO A 125 -4.60 -18.23 -3.64
N VAL A 126 -3.44 -18.31 -2.99
CA VAL A 126 -2.18 -17.71 -3.45
C VAL A 126 -1.66 -18.43 -4.70
N MET A 127 -1.89 -19.73 -4.82
CA MET A 127 -1.30 -20.57 -5.87
C MET A 127 -2.23 -20.85 -7.04
N SER A 128 -3.54 -20.93 -6.80
CA SER A 128 -4.52 -21.25 -7.85
C SER A 128 -4.79 -20.06 -8.77
N GLU A 129 -4.78 -18.85 -8.22
CA GLU A 129 -5.09 -17.62 -8.94
C GLU A 129 -4.18 -16.47 -8.45
N PRO A 130 -2.85 -16.57 -8.65
CA PRO A 130 -1.89 -15.59 -8.14
C PRO A 130 -2.17 -14.17 -8.66
N GLU A 131 -2.66 -14.04 -9.90
CA GLU A 131 -3.02 -12.76 -10.52
C GLU A 131 -4.28 -12.12 -9.91
N LYS A 132 -5.19 -12.92 -9.33
CA LYS A 132 -6.36 -12.40 -8.59
C LYS A 132 -6.06 -12.18 -7.10
N ASN A 133 -4.98 -12.78 -6.62
CA ASN A 133 -4.56 -12.75 -5.21
C ASN A 133 -3.23 -12.01 -5.04
N ILE A 134 -2.93 -11.05 -5.93
CA ILE A 134 -1.73 -10.21 -5.85
C ILE A 134 -1.66 -9.57 -4.46
N GLU A 135 -2.81 -9.14 -3.92
CA GLU A 135 -2.96 -8.59 -2.56
C GLU A 135 -2.52 -9.55 -1.43
N GLN A 136 -2.61 -10.87 -1.65
CA GLN A 136 -2.21 -11.88 -0.68
C GLN A 136 -0.73 -12.26 -0.83
N THR A 137 -0.19 -12.18 -2.05
CA THR A 137 1.26 -12.28 -2.35
C THR A 137 2.05 -11.02 -2.00
N VAL A 138 1.40 -10.07 -1.34
CA VAL A 138 2.00 -8.90 -0.70
C VAL A 138 1.90 -9.16 0.80
N VAL A 139 2.93 -9.76 1.38
CA VAL A 139 2.99 -10.02 2.82
C VAL A 139 3.98 -9.04 3.39
N MET A 140 3.41 -8.22 4.27
CA MET A 140 4.10 -7.26 5.10
C MET A 140 5.32 -7.91 5.77
N SER A 141 6.50 -7.70 5.21
CA SER A 141 7.74 -7.98 5.92
C SER A 141 8.88 -7.10 5.44
N GLN A 142 9.24 -6.19 6.35
CA GLN A 142 10.50 -5.46 6.50
C GLN A 142 10.85 -4.43 5.41
N ALA A 143 10.35 -3.23 5.72
CA ALA A 143 11.06 -1.95 5.64
C ALA A 143 11.47 -1.49 4.24
N VAL A 144 10.60 -0.69 3.64
CA VAL A 144 11.07 0.62 3.14
C VAL A 144 11.98 1.19 4.23
N SER A 145 13.25 1.47 3.92
CA SER A 145 14.15 1.99 4.94
C SER A 145 13.52 3.26 5.51
N ILE A 146 13.74 3.54 6.79
CA ILE A 146 13.27 4.80 7.40
C ILE A 146 13.75 5.99 6.56
N ASP A 147 14.94 5.86 5.97
CA ASP A 147 15.52 6.87 5.08
C ASP A 147 14.66 7.10 3.83
N GLU A 148 14.20 6.04 3.16
CA GLU A 148 13.37 6.15 1.96
C GLU A 148 11.97 6.73 2.29
N TYR A 149 11.41 6.39 3.46
CA TYR A 149 10.20 7.04 3.97
C TYR A 149 10.39 8.54 4.22
N GLU A 150 11.47 8.92 4.90
CA GLU A 150 11.77 10.32 5.22
C GLU A 150 12.15 11.13 3.98
N GLU A 151 12.82 10.53 2.99
CA GLU A 151 13.11 11.17 1.70
C GLU A 151 11.83 11.48 0.93
N VAL A 152 10.90 10.53 0.84
CA VAL A 152 9.60 10.73 0.19
C VAL A 152 8.79 11.79 0.93
N LYS A 153 8.76 11.74 2.26
CA LYS A 153 8.10 12.74 3.09
C LYS A 153 8.71 14.13 2.90
N LYS A 154 10.04 14.23 2.82
CA LYS A 154 10.75 15.49 2.60
C LYS A 154 10.45 16.06 1.21
N MET A 155 10.50 15.21 0.17
CA MET A 155 10.13 15.59 -1.19
C MET A 155 8.70 16.15 -1.24
N TRP A 156 7.73 15.43 -0.67
CA TRP A 156 6.34 15.89 -0.66
C TRP A 156 6.12 17.13 0.21
N THR A 157 6.82 17.26 1.34
CA THR A 157 6.78 18.49 2.16
C THR A 157 7.23 19.69 1.32
N GLN A 158 8.37 19.56 0.61
CA GLN A 158 8.86 20.62 -0.28
C GLN A 158 7.88 20.92 -1.41
N GLN A 159 7.26 19.88 -1.98
CA GLN A 159 6.28 20.04 -3.05
C GLN A 159 5.02 20.77 -2.56
N TYR A 160 4.52 20.47 -1.35
CA TYR A 160 3.39 21.22 -0.80
C TYR A 160 3.77 22.65 -0.45
N GLU A 161 4.97 22.92 0.08
CA GLU A 161 5.41 24.27 0.46
C GLU A 161 5.69 25.18 -0.75
N LYS A 162 6.40 24.65 -1.75
CA LYS A 162 7.03 25.44 -2.83
C LYS A 162 6.54 25.06 -4.22
N GLY A 163 5.94 23.89 -4.37
CA GLY A 163 5.44 23.41 -5.64
C GLY A 163 4.26 24.23 -6.16
N GLU A 164 4.01 24.06 -7.45
CA GLU A 164 2.86 24.62 -8.13
C GLU A 164 1.57 23.97 -7.61
N ILE A 165 0.54 24.79 -7.45
CA ILE A 165 -0.77 24.31 -7.01
C ILE A 165 -1.47 23.67 -8.22
N PRO A 166 -1.92 22.41 -8.14
CA PRO A 166 -2.66 21.79 -9.22
C PRO A 166 -3.91 22.59 -9.56
N THR A 167 -4.05 23.00 -10.82
CA THR A 167 -5.21 23.76 -11.30
C THR A 167 -6.34 22.79 -11.64
N THR A 168 -7.31 22.66 -10.73
CA THR A 168 -8.56 21.93 -10.94
C THR A 168 -9.73 22.84 -10.56
N GLU A 169 -10.96 22.49 -10.94
CA GLU A 169 -12.15 23.32 -10.64
C GLU A 169 -12.29 23.67 -9.15
N ASN A 170 -11.84 22.77 -8.26
CA ASN A 170 -12.03 22.85 -6.81
C ASN A 170 -10.78 23.26 -6.02
N ILE A 171 -9.59 23.29 -6.64
CA ILE A 171 -8.32 23.60 -5.97
C ILE A 171 -7.79 24.94 -6.49
N LYS A 172 -7.88 25.98 -5.66
CA LYS A 172 -7.39 27.34 -5.95
C LYS A 172 -6.31 27.82 -5.00
N THR A 173 -6.14 27.15 -3.86
CA THR A 173 -5.18 27.53 -2.83
C THR A 173 -4.41 26.30 -2.37
N ARG A 174 -3.18 26.53 -1.91
CA ARG A 174 -2.33 25.49 -1.30
C ARG A 174 -3.01 24.81 -0.11
N SER A 175 -3.74 25.58 0.72
CA SER A 175 -4.51 25.02 1.84
C SER A 175 -5.58 24.05 1.36
N ALA A 176 -6.36 24.42 0.33
CA ALA A 176 -7.40 23.56 -0.23
C ALA A 176 -6.81 22.30 -0.87
N TRP A 177 -5.65 22.42 -1.51
CA TRP A 177 -4.93 21.27 -2.07
C TRP A 177 -4.51 20.30 -0.97
N VAL A 178 -3.82 20.78 0.06
CA VAL A 178 -3.32 19.95 1.18
C VAL A 178 -4.49 19.26 1.89
N ASP A 179 -5.59 19.98 2.14
CA ASP A 179 -6.79 19.42 2.78
C ASP A 179 -7.44 18.33 1.94
N GLN A 180 -7.56 18.55 0.63
CA GLN A 180 -8.10 17.58 -0.29
C GLN A 180 -7.23 16.32 -0.37
N ASP A 181 -5.90 16.48 -0.47
CA ASP A 181 -4.97 15.35 -0.52
C ASP A 181 -5.00 14.54 0.78
N ILE A 182 -5.12 15.18 1.96
CA ILE A 182 -5.32 14.46 3.23
C ILE A 182 -6.57 13.58 3.18
N ILE A 183 -7.70 14.13 2.71
CA ILE A 183 -8.97 13.40 2.64
C ILE A 183 -8.88 12.24 1.64
N VAL A 184 -8.41 12.52 0.42
CA VAL A 184 -8.31 11.55 -0.66
C VAL A 184 -7.37 10.42 -0.26
N ILE A 185 -6.16 10.74 0.21
CA ILE A 185 -5.18 9.72 0.62
C ILE A 185 -5.70 8.90 1.82
N THR A 186 -6.36 9.54 2.79
CA THR A 186 -6.97 8.81 3.93
C THR A 186 -8.03 7.82 3.45
N ASN A 187 -8.94 8.27 2.57
CA ASN A 187 -10.00 7.42 2.03
C ASN A 187 -9.44 6.27 1.19
N THR A 188 -8.43 6.53 0.38
CA THR A 188 -7.75 5.50 -0.40
C THR A 188 -7.03 4.50 0.51
N LEU A 189 -6.33 4.95 1.54
CA LEU A 189 -5.73 4.06 2.54
C LEU A 189 -6.79 3.18 3.24
N ASN A 190 -7.92 3.76 3.65
CA ASN A 190 -9.03 3.00 4.25
C ASN A 190 -9.59 1.93 3.32
N LYS A 191 -9.71 2.24 2.01
CA LYS A 191 -10.12 1.27 1.00
C LYS A 191 -9.07 0.18 0.80
N LEU A 192 -7.79 0.53 0.75
CA LEU A 192 -6.67 -0.41 0.64
C LEU A 192 -6.58 -1.38 1.84
N PHE A 193 -7.00 -0.94 3.03
CA PHE A 193 -7.09 -1.78 4.22
C PHE A 193 -8.46 -2.46 4.40
N SER A 194 -9.40 -2.27 3.47
CA SER A 194 -10.72 -2.88 3.55
C SER A 194 -10.63 -4.41 3.45
N PRO A 195 -11.38 -5.16 4.27
CA PRO A 195 -11.50 -6.61 4.11
C PRO A 195 -12.32 -7.01 2.87
N ASP A 196 -13.09 -6.07 2.29
CA ASP A 196 -13.88 -6.27 1.07
C ASP A 196 -13.01 -6.07 -0.18
N ILE A 197 -12.99 -7.09 -1.04
CA ILE A 197 -12.17 -7.17 -2.26
C ILE A 197 -12.56 -6.09 -3.29
N GLN A 198 -13.84 -5.81 -3.47
CA GLN A 198 -14.32 -4.79 -4.42
C GLN A 198 -13.98 -3.37 -3.93
N ILE A 199 -14.06 -3.14 -2.63
CA ILE A 199 -13.64 -1.88 -2.01
C ILE A 199 -12.12 -1.70 -2.15
N LYS A 200 -11.35 -2.77 -1.97
CA LYS A 200 -9.89 -2.71 -2.07
C LYS A 200 -9.41 -2.46 -3.50
N GLN A 201 -10.03 -3.11 -4.49
CA GLN A 201 -9.72 -2.86 -5.90
C GLN A 201 -9.96 -1.39 -6.28
N ARG A 202 -11.07 -0.80 -5.82
CA ARG A 202 -11.31 0.65 -5.99
C ARG A 202 -10.23 1.49 -5.33
N GLY A 203 -9.74 1.07 -4.16
CA GLY A 203 -8.59 1.70 -3.51
C GLY A 203 -7.34 1.67 -4.39
N LEU A 204 -7.03 0.53 -5.03
CA LEU A 204 -5.89 0.39 -5.94
C LEU A 204 -6.03 1.26 -7.19
N ASP A 205 -7.22 1.30 -7.78
CA ASP A 205 -7.50 2.17 -8.93
C ASP A 205 -7.30 3.66 -8.55
N GLU A 206 -7.70 4.05 -7.33
CA GLU A 206 -7.48 5.39 -6.79
C GLU A 206 -6.00 5.73 -6.56
N VAL A 207 -5.16 4.75 -6.21
CA VAL A 207 -3.69 4.95 -6.15
C VAL A 207 -3.14 5.39 -7.50
N GLY A 208 -3.70 4.83 -8.59
CA GLY A 208 -3.51 5.24 -9.99
C GLY A 208 -3.46 6.76 -10.20
N TYR A 209 -4.43 7.44 -9.61
CA TYR A 209 -4.64 8.87 -9.77
C TYR A 209 -3.79 9.70 -8.80
N ILE A 210 -3.45 9.17 -7.63
CA ILE A 210 -2.70 9.89 -6.59
C ILE A 210 -1.19 9.86 -6.86
N LEU A 211 -0.67 8.75 -7.40
CA LEU A 211 0.77 8.52 -7.61
C LEU A 211 1.12 8.07 -9.06
N PRO A 212 0.75 8.82 -10.12
CA PRO A 212 0.94 8.35 -11.50
C PRO A 212 2.40 8.06 -11.86
N ILE A 213 3.32 8.93 -11.45
CA ILE A 213 4.75 8.81 -11.78
C ILE A 213 5.43 7.63 -11.07
N PHE A 214 4.89 7.23 -9.92
CA PHE A 214 5.44 6.14 -9.11
C PHE A 214 5.01 4.76 -9.62
N LEU A 215 3.93 4.69 -10.40
CA LEU A 215 3.50 3.45 -11.05
C LEU A 215 4.38 3.07 -12.25
N VAL A 216 5.10 4.04 -12.83
CA VAL A 216 6.08 3.81 -13.91
C VAL A 216 7.27 2.96 -13.43
N ASN A 217 7.61 3.04 -12.14
CA ASN A 217 8.73 2.29 -11.55
C ASN A 217 8.33 0.91 -10.99
N ASN A 218 7.13 0.41 -11.31
CA ASN A 218 6.65 -0.91 -10.89
C ASN A 218 6.75 -1.13 -9.36
N LEU A 219 6.44 -0.08 -8.57
CA LEU A 219 6.50 -0.14 -7.12
C LEU A 219 5.58 -1.25 -6.56
N SER A 220 6.06 -1.91 -5.51
CA SER A 220 5.26 -2.89 -4.78
C SER A 220 4.10 -2.24 -4.03
N GLY A 221 3.04 -3.01 -3.72
CA GLY A 221 1.89 -2.51 -2.94
C GLY A 221 2.27 -1.93 -1.56
N GLU A 222 3.33 -2.43 -0.94
CA GLU A 222 3.86 -1.90 0.32
C GLU A 222 4.59 -0.57 0.17
N GLN A 223 5.37 -0.44 -0.91
CA GLN A 223 5.94 0.85 -1.27
C GLN A 223 4.81 1.84 -1.55
N LEU A 224 3.77 1.47 -2.30
CA LEU A 224 2.62 2.35 -2.54
C LEU A 224 1.97 2.81 -1.23
N VAL A 225 1.69 1.91 -0.29
CA VAL A 225 1.12 2.27 1.02
C VAL A 225 2.08 3.16 1.82
N THR A 226 3.38 2.89 1.79
CA THR A 226 4.38 3.66 2.53
C THR A 226 4.57 5.05 1.93
N TYR A 227 4.57 5.16 0.61
CA TYR A 227 4.58 6.43 -0.12
C TYR A 227 3.32 7.24 0.17
N LEU A 228 2.14 6.59 0.18
CA LEU A 228 0.88 7.25 0.57
C LEU A 228 0.93 7.75 2.02
N LYS A 229 1.48 6.95 2.94
CA LYS A 229 1.70 7.34 4.35
C LYS A 229 2.69 8.51 4.48
N ALA A 230 3.79 8.50 3.74
CA ALA A 230 4.76 9.59 3.72
C ALA A 230 4.14 10.88 3.15
N LYS A 231 3.37 10.77 2.06
CA LYS A 231 2.68 11.89 1.41
C LYS A 231 1.61 12.50 2.32
N ILE A 232 0.81 11.70 3.03
CA ILE A 232 -0.18 12.23 3.98
C ILE A 232 0.49 12.84 5.22
N GLU A 233 1.60 12.28 5.70
CA GLU A 233 2.33 12.84 6.84
C GLU A 233 2.97 14.19 6.47
N ALA A 234 3.52 14.32 5.27
CA ALA A 234 3.98 15.58 4.71
C ALA A 234 2.83 16.61 4.63
N ALA A 235 1.67 16.21 4.10
CA ALA A 235 0.49 17.07 4.01
C ALA A 235 0.02 17.57 5.39
N LYS A 236 -0.06 16.67 6.39
CA LYS A 236 -0.40 17.02 7.78
C LYS A 236 0.61 17.96 8.41
N THR A 237 1.90 17.73 8.16
CA THR A 237 2.99 18.58 8.67
C THR A 237 2.85 20.00 8.12
N VAL A 238 2.68 20.15 6.80
CA VAL A 238 2.51 21.46 6.15
C VAL A 238 1.23 22.15 6.61
N LYS A 239 0.13 21.41 6.76
CA LYS A 239 -1.13 21.95 7.32
C LYS A 239 -0.90 22.51 8.71
N ALA A 240 -0.28 21.75 9.62
CA ALA A 240 -0.02 22.17 10.99
C ALA A 240 0.89 23.41 11.08
N LEU A 241 1.90 23.50 10.20
CA LEU A 241 2.77 24.68 10.11
C LEU A 241 1.99 25.90 9.60
N THR A 242 1.19 25.73 8.54
CA THR A 242 0.38 26.80 7.96
C THR A 242 -0.67 27.31 8.95
N ASP A 243 -1.30 26.42 9.72
CA ASP A 243 -2.30 26.80 10.72
C ASP A 243 -1.66 27.55 11.90
N ARG A 244 -0.44 27.17 12.32
CA ARG A 244 0.35 27.93 13.31
C ARG A 244 0.76 29.30 12.79
N GLU A 245 1.20 29.41 11.54
CA GLU A 245 1.55 30.70 10.93
C GLU A 245 0.35 31.63 10.85
N LYS A 246 -0.83 31.11 10.51
CA LYS A 246 -2.09 31.86 10.55
C LYS A 246 -2.41 32.34 11.96
N GLU A 247 -2.34 31.46 12.97
CA GLU A 247 -2.60 31.83 14.36
C GLU A 247 -1.65 32.92 14.87
N VAL A 248 -0.36 32.82 14.55
CA VAL A 248 0.63 33.85 14.90
C VAL A 248 0.36 35.16 14.15
N THR A 249 0.03 35.09 12.86
CA THR A 249 -0.30 36.27 12.05
C THR A 249 -1.57 36.96 12.56
N GLU A 250 -2.59 36.19 12.95
CA GLU A 250 -3.83 36.70 13.54
C GLU A 250 -3.57 37.31 14.92
N ARG A 251 -2.74 36.70 15.76
CA ARG A 251 -2.32 37.29 17.06
C ARG A 251 -1.52 38.58 16.88
N LEU A 252 -0.64 38.64 15.89
CA LEU A 252 0.12 39.85 15.57
C LEU A 252 -0.77 40.95 14.99
N LYS A 253 -1.76 40.61 14.17
CA LYS A 253 -2.76 41.56 13.66
C LYS A 253 -3.69 42.06 14.78
N ALA A 254 -4.20 41.17 15.63
CA ALA A 254 -5.00 41.54 16.79
C ALA A 254 -4.22 42.40 17.80
N GLY A 255 -2.95 42.07 18.05
CA GLY A 255 -2.05 42.86 18.90
C GLY A 255 -1.59 44.18 18.26
N ALA A 256 -1.68 44.32 16.94
CA ALA A 256 -1.45 45.59 16.23
C ALA A 256 -2.71 46.48 16.23
N GLU A 257 -3.90 45.90 16.17
CA GLU A 257 -5.17 46.62 16.32
C GLU A 257 -5.37 47.15 17.76
N GLU A 258 -4.83 46.47 18.78
CA GLU A 258 -4.84 46.94 20.17
C GLU A 258 -3.80 48.04 20.48
N LYS A 259 -2.93 48.40 19.53
CA LYS A 259 -1.91 49.45 19.67
C LYS A 259 -2.08 50.58 18.65
N VAL A 260 -3.28 51.13 18.52
CA VAL A 260 -3.45 52.50 18.01
C VAL A 260 -4.50 53.23 18.84
N ASP A 261 -4.11 53.69 20.03
CA ASP A 261 -4.68 54.92 20.58
C ASP A 261 -3.55 55.75 21.19
N VAL A 262 -2.73 56.33 20.31
CA VAL A 262 -1.78 57.38 20.71
C VAL A 262 -2.61 58.64 20.95
N MET A 263 -2.95 58.82 22.22
CA MET A 263 -3.38 60.07 22.84
C MET A 263 -2.69 61.27 22.17
N LYS A 264 -3.45 62.01 21.34
CA LYS A 264 -3.00 63.32 20.83
C LYS A 264 -2.73 64.22 22.04
N PRO A 265 -1.57 64.89 22.13
CA PRO A 265 -1.34 65.87 23.17
C PRO A 265 -2.36 67.00 23.06
N LYS A 266 -3.08 67.30 24.15
CA LYS A 266 -3.91 68.50 24.28
C LYS A 266 -3.00 69.73 24.14
N MET A 267 -3.04 70.42 23.00
CA MET A 267 -2.70 71.84 22.98
C MET A 267 -3.83 72.60 23.68
N LYS A 268 -3.53 73.14 24.86
CA LYS A 268 -4.36 74.14 25.53
C LYS A 268 -4.28 75.44 24.73
N GLU A 269 -5.44 75.84 24.26
CA GLU A 269 -5.82 77.17 23.85
C GLU A 269 -5.57 78.16 25.00
N ALA A 270 -4.80 79.22 24.74
CA ALA A 270 -4.73 80.41 25.60
C ALA A 270 -4.72 81.65 24.70
N GLU A 271 -5.89 82.30 24.70
CA GLU A 271 -6.14 83.74 24.66
C GLU A 271 -5.67 84.60 23.46
N LYS A 272 -6.67 85.03 22.69
CA LYS A 272 -6.99 86.43 22.31
C LYS A 272 -5.80 87.42 22.21
N THR A 273 -5.51 87.83 20.98
CA THR A 273 -5.42 89.27 20.65
C THR A 273 -5.91 89.51 19.21
N MET A 274 -6.69 90.60 19.07
CA MET A 274 -7.41 91.07 17.91
C MET A 274 -6.51 91.70 16.82
N GLU A 275 -7.14 91.94 15.66
CA GLU A 275 -6.82 92.94 14.63
C GLU A 275 -5.55 92.72 13.77
N MET A 276 -5.46 93.08 12.49
CA MET A 276 -6.36 93.50 11.40
C MET A 276 -5.41 93.75 10.23
N LYS A 277 -5.71 93.24 9.03
CA LYS A 277 -5.68 93.94 7.73
C LYS A 277 -5.35 93.06 6.52
N GLU A 278 -6.33 93.12 5.64
CA GLU A 278 -6.43 92.86 4.21
C GLU A 278 -5.22 93.13 3.30
N GLU A 279 -5.26 92.36 2.21
CA GLU A 279 -4.92 92.70 0.81
C GLU A 279 -3.47 93.04 0.44
N LEU A 280 -2.77 92.03 -0.10
CA LEU A 280 -1.74 92.24 -1.12
C LEU A 280 -2.40 92.24 -2.51
N LYS A 281 -2.70 93.45 -3.02
CA LYS A 281 -2.97 93.66 -4.45
C LYS A 281 -1.66 93.62 -5.24
N ILE A 282 -1.76 92.90 -6.35
CA ILE A 282 -0.81 92.67 -7.43
C ILE A 282 -0.30 94.01 -7.99
N LYS A 283 1.02 94.13 -8.21
CA LYS A 283 1.61 95.21 -9.02
C LYS A 283 1.96 94.67 -10.41
N ASN A 284 1.47 95.38 -11.42
CA ASN A 284 2.10 95.45 -12.75
C ASN A 284 3.48 96.12 -12.65
#